data_AF-A0A2V8S5C3-F1
#
_entry.id   AF-A0A2V8S5C3-F1
#
_cell.length_a   1.000
_cell.length_b   1.000
_cell.length_c   1.000
_cell.angle_alpha   90.00
_cell.angle_beta   90.00
_cell.angle_gamma   90.00
#
_symmetry.space_group_name_H-M   'P 1'
#
loop_
_entity.id
_entity.type
_entity.pdbx_description
1 polymer ?
#
loop_
_entity_poly.entity_id
_entity_poly.type
_entity_poly.pdbx_seq_one_letter_code
_entity_poly.pdbx_strand_id
1 'polypeptide(L)'
;MQVHSHRWIVYLLIFVAALTFRLNVAHYLANDDPDDGRAYAQLARNLLEQGVFSVDTEPPYNPTLIRLPGYPLFLASVYAIFGHGNNEAVRLVQALIDTATCVLVALIACNWTSDMRRRRASAMAAFVLAAMCPFTTIYVATILTETLTIFLMTALTLTATYALKAETNKAAHAWWAAAGLCAVLAVLMRPDSGLFAAGAGVTLVLVGLLQRRGRTSVEATANEHGWAQKLWHVSTRGFVFSLIFALILTPWAWRNWRLFHVFQPLAPAHGEMPDEFVPRGYNLWLRTWIDDGRYVGPMLWALDDQPIKLEQIPERAFDSGEEKARVAALLEQYNHPPNTQETDAAANDKANSSSATDDEQAADETDEDQSSDEDTQSSDEPDEQSDEAEQTAHADVEMTPTVDAGFAEIARARMSRAPLRFYFWLPLKRAAALWFDTHSQYYPFGGELFPLAELDHETHQQIWLPLFALLTWAYTLLGLAGAWCLWRDKTGAGWRWLLLAALLTLPRLIFISTLENPEPRYVVEIFPLLAALGGIAWGRIIFSVRLKNWPTRPIR
;
A
#
# COMPACT_ATOMS: atom_id res chain seq x y z
N MET A 1 -5.54 -41.76 22.80
CA MET A 1 -5.12 -40.40 23.23
C MET A 1 -3.88 -39.86 22.48
N GLN A 2 -3.14 -40.67 21.69
CA GLN A 2 -1.90 -40.26 20.98
C GLN A 2 -2.07 -39.47 19.66
N VAL A 3 -3.25 -39.43 19.02
CA VAL A 3 -3.42 -38.83 17.67
C VAL A 3 -3.47 -37.30 17.67
N HIS A 4 -3.74 -36.66 18.82
CA HIS A 4 -3.73 -35.19 18.95
C HIS A 4 -2.32 -34.60 19.06
N SER A 5 -1.34 -35.38 19.53
CA SER A 5 0.03 -34.92 19.83
C SER A 5 0.87 -34.57 18.59
N HIS A 6 0.55 -35.08 17.40
CA HIS A 6 1.37 -34.86 16.20
C HIS A 6 0.83 -33.76 15.28
N ARG A 7 -0.37 -33.22 15.55
CA ARG A 7 -1.02 -32.25 14.65
C ARG A 7 -0.55 -30.82 14.88
N TRP A 8 -0.24 -30.45 16.14
CA TRP A 8 0.37 -29.15 16.44
C TRP A 8 1.75 -29.00 15.80
N ILE A 9 2.48 -30.11 15.65
CA ILE A 9 3.76 -30.16 14.92
C ILE A 9 3.57 -29.72 13.47
N VAL A 10 2.51 -30.18 12.78
CA VAL A 10 2.23 -29.75 11.40
C VAL A 10 1.96 -28.25 11.34
N TYR A 11 1.16 -27.70 12.26
CA TYR A 11 0.92 -26.25 12.31
C TYR A 11 2.21 -25.46 12.57
N LEU A 12 3.05 -25.95 13.48
CA LEU A 12 4.34 -25.34 13.77
C LEU A 12 5.28 -25.39 12.56
N LEU A 13 5.37 -26.53 11.86
CA LEU A 13 6.22 -26.68 10.68
C LEU A 13 5.82 -25.73 9.55
N ILE A 14 4.52 -25.58 9.28
CA ILE A 14 4.06 -24.64 8.25
C ILE A 14 4.31 -23.19 8.70
N PHE A 15 4.13 -22.88 9.99
CA PHE A 15 4.46 -21.56 10.53
C PHE A 15 5.94 -21.23 10.40
N VAL A 16 6.82 -22.16 10.78
CA VAL A 16 8.27 -22.01 10.66
C VAL A 16 8.66 -21.87 9.18
N ALA A 17 8.10 -22.70 8.29
CA ALA A 17 8.35 -22.57 6.85
C ALA A 17 7.90 -21.20 6.29
N ALA A 18 6.74 -20.71 6.71
CA ALA A 18 6.23 -19.40 6.28
C ALA A 18 7.10 -18.24 6.78
N LEU A 19 7.58 -18.33 8.03
CA LEU A 19 8.51 -17.36 8.61
C LEU A 19 9.87 -17.41 7.93
N THR A 20 10.45 -18.61 7.77
CA THR A 20 11.72 -18.81 7.08
C THR A 20 11.65 -18.25 5.66
N PHE A 21 10.58 -18.51 4.91
CA PHE A 21 10.39 -17.94 3.58
C PHE A 21 10.42 -16.40 3.60
N ARG A 22 9.68 -15.76 4.52
CA ARG A 22 9.67 -14.29 4.66
C ARG A 22 11.02 -13.72 5.07
N LEU A 23 11.74 -14.40 5.96
CA LEU A 23 13.10 -14.01 6.35
C LEU A 23 14.07 -14.10 5.16
N ASN A 24 13.94 -15.13 4.32
CA ASN A 24 14.73 -15.23 3.10
C ASN A 24 14.39 -14.12 2.11
N VAL A 25 13.10 -13.80 1.92
CA VAL A 25 12.68 -12.65 1.08
C VAL A 25 13.23 -11.34 1.64
N ALA A 26 13.11 -11.11 2.95
CA ALA A 26 13.64 -9.93 3.65
C ALA A 26 15.14 -9.73 3.44
N HIS A 27 15.91 -10.82 3.39
CA HIS A 27 17.36 -10.81 3.27
C HIS A 27 17.83 -10.71 1.82
N TYR A 28 17.29 -11.56 0.93
CA TYR A 28 17.77 -11.68 -0.46
C TYR A 28 17.13 -10.70 -1.43
N LEU A 29 15.95 -10.15 -1.11
CA LEU A 29 15.23 -9.19 -1.95
C LEU A 29 15.07 -7.82 -1.27
N ALA A 30 15.98 -7.51 -0.33
CA ALA A 30 16.01 -6.22 0.36
C ALA A 30 15.99 -5.07 -0.65
N ASN A 31 15.08 -4.11 -0.46
CA ASN A 31 14.89 -3.00 -1.38
C ASN A 31 14.63 -1.69 -0.62
N ASP A 32 15.54 -0.73 -0.75
CA ASP A 32 15.47 0.63 -0.17
C ASP A 32 15.30 1.72 -1.25
N ASP A 33 15.15 1.31 -2.51
CA ASP A 33 15.06 2.19 -3.68
C ASP A 33 13.79 3.05 -3.75
N PRO A 34 12.63 2.69 -3.15
CA PRO A 34 11.45 3.55 -3.23
C PRO A 34 11.62 4.87 -2.48
N ASP A 35 11.33 5.98 -3.15
CA ASP A 35 11.43 7.35 -2.61
C ASP A 35 10.62 7.53 -1.32
N ASP A 36 9.39 6.97 -1.30
CA ASP A 36 8.54 6.93 -0.11
C ASP A 36 9.28 6.31 1.09
N GLY A 37 10.00 5.20 0.86
CA GLY A 37 10.77 4.49 1.89
C GLY A 37 11.91 5.33 2.45
N ARG A 38 12.66 6.01 1.58
CA ARG A 38 13.72 6.95 2.00
C ARG A 38 13.16 8.10 2.82
N ALA A 39 12.03 8.68 2.41
CA ALA A 39 11.36 9.73 3.17
C ALA A 39 10.89 9.26 4.55
N TYR A 40 10.32 8.05 4.66
CA TYR A 40 9.94 7.48 5.96
C TYR A 40 11.14 7.23 6.87
N ALA A 41 12.24 6.70 6.33
CA ALA A 41 13.46 6.49 7.08
C ALA A 41 14.08 7.81 7.54
N GLN A 42 14.05 8.86 6.70
CA GLN A 42 14.51 10.20 7.07
C GLN A 42 13.68 10.81 8.20
N LEU A 43 12.34 10.71 8.11
CA LEU A 43 11.43 11.15 9.19
C LEU A 43 11.74 10.47 10.52
N ALA A 44 12.02 9.16 10.48
CA ALA A 44 12.35 8.39 11.67
C ALA A 44 13.70 8.80 12.28
N ARG A 45 14.73 9.02 11.45
CA ARG A 45 16.06 9.48 11.88
C ARG A 45 15.98 10.86 12.53
N ASN A 46 15.38 11.83 11.83
CA ASN A 46 15.20 13.19 12.33
C ASN A 46 14.38 13.24 13.64
N LEU A 47 13.39 12.37 13.78
CA LEU A 47 12.63 12.28 15.03
C LEU A 47 13.49 11.81 16.21
N LEU A 48 14.39 10.86 15.99
CA LEU A 48 15.27 10.32 17.04
C LEU A 48 16.42 11.28 17.39
N GLU A 49 17.04 11.87 16.37
CA GLU A 49 18.25 12.69 16.55
C GLU A 49 17.94 14.14 16.87
N GLN A 50 16.99 14.73 16.15
CA GLN A 50 16.68 16.16 16.21
C GLN A 50 15.41 16.45 17.02
N GLY A 51 14.60 15.43 17.31
CA GLY A 51 13.30 15.61 17.96
C GLY A 51 12.26 16.30 17.06
N VAL A 52 12.49 16.34 15.75
CA VAL A 52 11.64 17.02 14.77
C VAL A 52 11.16 16.04 13.70
N PHE A 53 9.87 16.11 13.38
CA PHE A 53 9.27 15.34 12.30
C PHE A 53 9.45 16.09 10.97
N SER A 54 10.59 15.87 10.32
CA SER A 54 11.05 16.55 9.09
C SER A 54 11.61 15.55 8.07
N VAL A 55 11.44 15.85 6.77
CA VAL A 55 12.07 15.12 5.66
C VAL A 55 13.41 15.73 5.23
N ASP A 56 13.78 16.89 5.75
CA ASP A 56 15.01 17.59 5.36
C ASP A 56 16.22 16.78 5.84
N THR A 57 17.23 16.65 4.98
CA THR A 57 18.49 15.96 5.30
C THR A 57 19.46 16.86 6.07
N GLU A 58 19.26 18.17 6.01
CA GLU A 58 20.14 19.20 6.59
C GLU A 58 19.34 20.25 7.41
N PRO A 59 20.01 20.98 8.32
CA PRO A 59 19.39 22.08 9.05
C PRO A 59 18.76 23.13 8.10
N PRO A 60 17.62 23.73 8.44
CA PRO A 60 17.04 23.81 9.79
C PRO A 60 16.01 22.72 10.16
N TYR A 61 15.88 21.63 9.40
CA TYR A 61 14.95 20.52 9.66
C TYR A 61 13.49 20.99 9.84
N ASN A 62 12.92 21.58 8.80
CA ASN A 62 11.57 22.14 8.87
C ASN A 62 10.53 21.06 9.15
N PRO A 63 9.63 21.25 10.14
CA PRO A 63 8.58 20.27 10.41
C PRO A 63 7.67 20.08 9.19
N THR A 64 7.27 18.84 8.93
CA THR A 64 6.35 18.51 7.83
C THR A 64 5.07 17.85 8.32
N LEU A 65 3.99 17.90 7.51
CA LEU A 65 2.73 17.19 7.72
C LEU A 65 2.35 16.23 6.57
N ILE A 66 3.23 16.10 5.58
CA ILE A 66 2.94 15.44 4.28
C ILE A 66 2.81 13.91 4.36
N ARG A 67 3.28 13.32 5.47
CA ARG A 67 3.14 11.90 5.80
C ARG A 67 2.57 11.74 7.20
N LEU A 68 1.78 10.68 7.39
CA LEU A 68 1.27 10.32 8.70
C LEU A 68 2.36 9.68 9.57
N PRO A 69 2.26 9.80 10.90
CA PRO A 69 3.37 9.46 11.78
C PRO A 69 3.49 7.96 12.06
N GLY A 70 2.52 7.13 11.69
CA GLY A 70 2.47 5.73 12.11
C GLY A 70 3.69 4.92 11.68
N TYR A 71 4.01 4.92 10.40
CA TYR A 71 5.14 4.14 9.88
C TYR A 71 6.50 4.74 10.29
N PRO A 72 6.74 6.07 10.21
CA PRO A 72 7.94 6.67 10.79
C PRO A 72 8.16 6.37 12.27
N LEU A 73 7.09 6.37 13.09
CA LEU A 73 7.21 6.01 14.52
C LEU A 73 7.56 4.53 14.72
N PHE A 74 7.05 3.65 13.85
CA PHE A 74 7.46 2.25 13.82
C PHE A 74 8.95 2.11 13.50
N LEU A 75 9.43 2.77 12.43
CA LEU A 75 10.85 2.78 12.07
C LEU A 75 11.72 3.34 13.20
N ALA A 76 11.34 4.48 13.77
CA ALA A 76 12.06 5.10 14.88
C ALA A 76 12.14 4.16 16.09
N SER A 77 11.07 3.40 16.38
CA SER A 77 11.06 2.42 17.47
C SER A 77 12.04 1.27 17.21
N VAL A 78 12.13 0.78 15.96
CA VAL A 78 13.08 -0.27 15.59
C VAL A 78 14.52 0.25 15.64
N TYR A 79 14.78 1.42 15.07
CA TYR A 79 16.11 2.04 15.10
C TYR A 79 16.60 2.34 16.52
N ALA A 80 15.71 2.74 17.42
CA ALA A 80 16.06 2.97 18.83
C ALA A 80 16.49 1.68 19.57
N ILE A 81 15.99 0.51 19.16
CA ILE A 81 16.26 -0.77 19.83
C ILE A 81 17.45 -1.51 19.18
N PHE A 82 17.52 -1.51 17.85
CA PHE A 82 18.43 -2.37 17.08
C PHE A 82 19.56 -1.62 16.35
N GLY A 83 19.64 -0.31 16.53
CA GLY A 83 20.69 0.53 15.94
C GLY A 83 20.13 1.52 14.91
N HIS A 84 20.74 2.70 14.87
CA HIS A 84 20.29 3.81 14.03
C HIS A 84 20.38 3.44 12.54
N GLY A 85 19.31 3.72 11.78
CA GLY A 85 19.25 3.42 10.34
C GLY A 85 19.25 1.93 9.97
N ASN A 86 19.04 1.02 10.94
CA ASN A 86 19.11 -0.42 10.70
C ASN A 86 17.85 -0.95 9.97
N ASN A 87 17.84 -0.84 8.64
CA ASN A 87 16.75 -1.35 7.78
C ASN A 87 16.65 -2.87 7.78
N GLU A 88 17.74 -3.60 8.02
CA GLU A 88 17.69 -5.06 8.15
C GLU A 88 16.81 -5.47 9.34
N ALA A 89 17.00 -4.84 10.50
CA ALA A 89 16.14 -5.07 11.66
C ALA A 89 14.67 -4.75 11.39
N VAL A 90 14.40 -3.68 10.62
CA VAL A 90 13.03 -3.34 10.19
C VAL A 90 12.41 -4.48 9.38
N ARG A 91 13.12 -4.99 8.36
CA ARG A 91 12.63 -6.09 7.51
C ARG A 91 12.41 -7.38 8.32
N LEU A 92 13.27 -7.68 9.30
CA LEU A 92 13.08 -8.81 10.21
C LEU A 92 11.80 -8.67 11.04
N VAL A 93 11.53 -7.49 11.60
CA VAL A 93 10.31 -7.21 12.35
C VAL A 93 9.09 -7.28 11.42
N GLN A 94 9.18 -6.74 10.20
CA GLN A 94 8.13 -6.86 9.18
C GLN A 94 7.84 -8.32 8.84
N ALA A 95 8.86 -9.18 8.73
CA ALA A 95 8.69 -10.60 8.44
C ALA A 95 7.89 -11.32 9.54
N LEU A 96 8.15 -10.98 10.80
CA LEU A 96 7.40 -11.51 11.95
C LEU A 96 5.93 -11.05 11.91
N ILE A 97 5.71 -9.77 11.60
CA ILE A 97 4.37 -9.17 11.51
C ILE A 97 3.57 -9.79 10.35
N ASP A 98 4.16 -9.96 9.17
CA ASP A 98 3.48 -10.60 8.04
C ASP A 98 3.17 -12.07 8.31
N THR A 99 4.07 -12.79 8.99
CA THR A 99 3.80 -14.17 9.45
C THR A 99 2.62 -14.20 10.44
N ALA A 100 2.56 -13.22 11.36
CA ALA A 100 1.43 -13.09 12.27
C ALA A 100 0.12 -12.79 11.51
N THR A 101 0.16 -12.01 10.42
CA THR A 101 -0.98 -11.79 9.53
C THR A 101 -1.54 -13.11 9.00
N CYS A 102 -0.69 -14.07 8.60
CA CYS A 102 -1.17 -15.40 8.16
C CYS A 102 -1.99 -16.12 9.23
N VAL A 103 -1.61 -15.99 10.51
CA VAL A 103 -2.38 -16.54 11.63
C VAL A 103 -3.73 -15.83 11.76
N LEU A 104 -3.77 -14.50 11.64
CA LEU A 104 -5.02 -13.74 11.71
C LEU A 104 -5.99 -14.15 10.57
N VAL A 105 -5.47 -14.31 9.35
CA VAL A 105 -6.24 -14.82 8.19
C VAL A 105 -6.85 -16.20 8.48
N ALA A 106 -6.08 -17.10 9.06
CA ALA A 106 -6.57 -18.42 9.49
C ALA A 106 -7.69 -18.32 10.54
N LEU A 107 -7.56 -17.41 11.50
CA LEU A 107 -8.57 -17.15 12.52
C LEU A 107 -9.85 -16.55 11.93
N ILE A 108 -9.75 -15.66 10.95
CA ILE A 108 -10.91 -15.12 10.23
C ILE A 108 -11.67 -16.26 9.55
N ALA A 109 -10.98 -17.07 8.73
CA ALA A 109 -11.61 -18.21 8.03
C ALA A 109 -12.24 -19.22 9.00
N CYS A 110 -11.58 -19.48 10.14
CA CYS A 110 -12.10 -20.32 11.21
C CYS A 110 -13.42 -19.75 11.78
N ASN A 111 -13.46 -18.44 12.04
CA ASN A 111 -14.61 -17.77 12.65
C ASN A 111 -15.79 -17.59 11.71
N TRP A 112 -15.54 -17.43 10.41
CA TRP A 112 -16.55 -17.26 9.38
C TRP A 112 -17.16 -18.59 8.93
N THR A 113 -16.42 -19.69 9.11
CA THR A 113 -16.94 -21.04 8.82
C THR A 113 -17.92 -21.50 9.90
N SER A 114 -19.20 -21.63 9.54
CA SER A 114 -20.26 -22.05 10.44
C SER A 114 -20.09 -23.51 10.92
N ASP A 115 -19.82 -24.42 9.99
CA ASP A 115 -19.67 -25.85 10.26
C ASP A 115 -18.38 -26.17 11.04
N MET A 116 -18.58 -26.59 12.30
CA MET A 116 -17.51 -26.92 13.24
C MET A 116 -16.52 -27.96 12.70
N ARG A 117 -16.99 -28.92 11.88
CA ARG A 117 -16.13 -29.98 11.32
C ARG A 117 -15.15 -29.43 10.29
N ARG A 118 -15.54 -28.34 9.60
CA ARG A 118 -14.77 -27.71 8.52
C ARG A 118 -13.89 -26.57 8.98
N ARG A 119 -14.19 -25.92 10.12
CA ARG A 119 -13.42 -24.78 10.65
C ARG A 119 -11.91 -24.97 10.61
N ARG A 120 -11.41 -26.12 11.08
CA ARG A 120 -9.98 -26.41 11.10
C ARG A 120 -9.38 -26.56 9.70
N ALA A 121 -10.11 -27.19 8.77
CA ALA A 121 -9.66 -27.34 7.40
C ALA A 121 -9.63 -25.99 6.69
N SER A 122 -10.66 -25.15 6.90
CA SER A 122 -10.72 -23.81 6.34
C SER A 122 -9.65 -22.87 6.91
N ALA A 123 -9.40 -22.93 8.21
CA ALA A 123 -8.32 -22.19 8.85
C ALA A 123 -6.94 -22.58 8.30
N MET A 124 -6.68 -23.88 8.17
CA MET A 124 -5.42 -24.37 7.60
C MET A 124 -5.24 -23.95 6.14
N ALA A 125 -6.28 -24.10 5.33
CA ALA A 125 -6.22 -23.69 3.92
C ALA A 125 -6.00 -22.17 3.80
N ALA A 126 -6.66 -21.36 4.63
CA ALA A 126 -6.46 -19.92 4.67
C ALA A 126 -5.03 -19.54 5.11
N PHE A 127 -4.48 -20.24 6.11
CA PHE A 127 -3.09 -20.06 6.53
C PHE A 127 -2.12 -20.34 5.39
N VAL A 128 -2.29 -21.46 4.69
CA VAL A 128 -1.42 -21.85 3.57
C VAL A 128 -1.52 -20.85 2.42
N LEU A 129 -2.74 -20.41 2.06
CA LEU A 129 -2.92 -19.38 1.04
C LEU A 129 -2.25 -18.06 1.44
N ALA A 130 -2.41 -17.59 2.68
CA ALA A 130 -1.73 -16.37 3.13
C ALA A 130 -0.20 -16.53 3.15
N ALA A 131 0.29 -17.68 3.62
CA ALA A 131 1.72 -17.97 3.70
C ALA A 131 2.41 -18.01 2.33
N MET A 132 1.70 -18.48 1.31
CA MET A 132 2.17 -18.62 -0.07
C MET A 132 1.80 -17.43 -0.97
N CYS A 133 1.30 -16.32 -0.42
CA CYS A 133 0.91 -15.16 -1.21
C CYS A 133 2.16 -14.30 -1.54
N PRO A 134 2.63 -14.28 -2.81
CA PRO A 134 3.80 -13.46 -3.15
C PRO A 134 3.49 -11.97 -3.05
N PHE A 135 2.27 -11.58 -3.40
CA PHE A 135 1.81 -10.18 -3.49
C PHE A 135 1.89 -9.42 -2.17
N THR A 136 1.72 -10.08 -1.02
CA THR A 136 1.92 -9.44 0.30
C THR A 136 3.34 -9.63 0.82
N THR A 137 4.00 -10.71 0.43
CA THR A 137 5.30 -11.10 1.00
C THR A 137 6.43 -10.18 0.56
N ILE A 138 6.41 -9.67 -0.68
CA ILE A 138 7.49 -8.80 -1.18
C ILE A 138 7.68 -7.54 -0.35
N TYR A 139 6.60 -6.96 0.18
CA TYR A 139 6.63 -5.78 1.03
C TYR A 139 7.36 -5.98 2.35
N VAL A 140 7.61 -7.22 2.77
CA VAL A 140 8.47 -7.50 3.93
C VAL A 140 9.90 -7.00 3.69
N ALA A 141 10.37 -7.06 2.44
CA ALA A 141 11.73 -6.68 2.06
C ALA A 141 11.87 -5.18 1.72
N THR A 142 10.74 -4.47 1.60
CA THR A 142 10.69 -3.05 1.25
C THR A 142 10.31 -2.19 2.45
N ILE A 143 10.95 -1.03 2.61
CA ILE A 143 10.66 -0.08 3.70
C ILE A 143 9.40 0.72 3.36
N LEU A 144 8.25 0.07 3.47
CA LEU A 144 6.95 0.61 3.12
C LEU A 144 5.87 0.26 4.17
N THR A 145 4.79 1.03 4.14
CA THR A 145 3.68 0.97 5.11
C THR A 145 2.82 -0.31 5.04
N GLU A 146 2.96 -1.06 3.95
CA GLU A 146 2.03 -2.07 3.48
C GLU A 146 1.94 -3.24 4.47
N THR A 147 3.08 -3.76 4.94
CA THR A 147 3.09 -4.89 5.90
C THR A 147 2.31 -4.59 7.17
N LEU A 148 2.50 -3.41 7.76
CA LEU A 148 1.76 -3.01 8.97
C LEU A 148 0.29 -2.74 8.65
N THR A 149 0.00 -2.12 7.51
CA THR A 149 -1.38 -1.83 7.09
C THR A 149 -2.18 -3.11 6.86
N ILE A 150 -1.60 -4.10 6.19
CA ILE A 150 -2.17 -5.44 5.96
C ILE A 150 -2.46 -6.12 7.30
N PHE A 151 -1.50 -6.10 8.23
CA PHE A 151 -1.68 -6.67 9.56
C PHE A 151 -2.83 -5.98 10.31
N LEU A 152 -2.85 -4.65 10.35
CA LEU A 152 -3.85 -3.86 11.08
C LEU A 152 -5.25 -3.98 10.47
N MET A 153 -5.38 -4.02 9.15
CA MET A 153 -6.66 -4.28 8.48
C MET A 153 -7.17 -5.70 8.75
N THR A 154 -6.27 -6.69 8.73
CA THR A 154 -6.63 -8.08 9.05
C THR A 154 -7.04 -8.20 10.53
N ALA A 155 -6.34 -7.52 11.43
CA ALA A 155 -6.69 -7.43 12.85
C ALA A 155 -8.02 -6.70 13.08
N LEU A 156 -8.29 -5.61 12.35
CA LEU A 156 -9.59 -4.92 12.33
C LEU A 156 -10.71 -5.88 11.90
N THR A 157 -10.50 -6.65 10.84
CA THR A 157 -11.47 -7.64 10.36
C THR A 157 -11.76 -8.70 11.42
N LEU A 158 -10.72 -9.21 12.09
CA LEU A 158 -10.85 -10.24 13.11
C LEU A 158 -11.54 -9.70 14.38
N THR A 159 -11.14 -8.52 14.86
CA THR A 159 -11.75 -7.88 16.03
C THR A 159 -13.21 -7.50 15.77
N ALA A 160 -13.54 -6.95 14.60
CA ALA A 160 -14.92 -6.73 14.18
C ALA A 160 -15.71 -8.05 14.10
N THR A 161 -15.09 -9.13 13.63
CA THR A 161 -15.70 -10.47 13.62
C THR A 161 -16.03 -10.95 15.03
N TYR A 162 -15.12 -10.78 15.99
CA TYR A 162 -15.39 -11.12 17.40
C TYR A 162 -16.44 -10.21 18.02
N ALA A 163 -16.44 -8.91 17.70
CA ALA A 163 -17.44 -7.96 18.17
C ALA A 163 -18.86 -8.34 17.70
N LEU A 164 -18.99 -8.77 16.43
CA LEU A 164 -20.26 -9.23 15.84
C LEU A 164 -20.70 -10.62 16.34
N LYS A 165 -19.79 -11.39 16.97
CA LYS A 165 -20.08 -12.69 17.60
C LYS A 165 -20.27 -12.59 19.12
N ALA A 166 -19.95 -11.45 19.72
CA ALA A 166 -19.97 -11.30 21.16
C ALA A 166 -21.38 -11.54 21.73
N GLU A 167 -21.46 -12.42 22.72
CA GLU A 167 -22.72 -12.78 23.38
C GLU A 167 -23.12 -11.76 24.45
N THR A 168 -22.15 -11.06 25.02
CA THR A 168 -22.37 -10.04 26.06
C THR A 168 -22.07 -8.65 25.54
N ASN A 169 -22.78 -7.64 26.07
CA ASN A 169 -22.52 -6.25 25.72
C ASN A 169 -21.11 -5.81 26.13
N LYS A 170 -20.60 -6.23 27.29
CA LYS A 170 -19.24 -5.89 27.72
C LYS A 170 -18.19 -6.38 26.71
N ALA A 171 -18.30 -7.64 26.29
CA ALA A 171 -17.40 -8.19 25.27
C ALA A 171 -17.56 -7.48 23.92
N ALA A 172 -18.78 -7.14 23.50
CA ALA A 172 -19.01 -6.41 22.26
C ALA A 172 -18.34 -5.03 22.27
N HIS A 173 -18.46 -4.26 23.35
CA HIS A 173 -17.79 -2.95 23.46
C HIS A 173 -16.27 -3.09 23.49
N ALA A 174 -15.73 -4.09 24.21
CA ALA A 174 -14.28 -4.33 24.25
C ALA A 174 -13.73 -4.66 22.86
N TRP A 175 -14.41 -5.51 22.09
CA TRP A 175 -13.99 -5.82 20.72
C TRP A 175 -14.18 -4.66 19.74
N TRP A 176 -15.22 -3.83 19.90
CA TRP A 176 -15.37 -2.60 19.11
C TRP A 176 -14.32 -1.53 19.48
N ALA A 177 -13.88 -1.47 20.74
CA ALA A 177 -12.74 -0.64 21.14
C ALA A 177 -11.45 -1.14 20.48
N ALA A 178 -11.20 -2.45 20.49
CA ALA A 178 -10.05 -3.04 19.81
C ALA A 178 -10.10 -2.81 18.29
N ALA A 179 -11.27 -2.94 17.67
CA ALA A 179 -11.49 -2.61 16.27
C ALA A 179 -11.20 -1.12 15.98
N GLY A 180 -11.66 -0.21 16.84
CA GLY A 180 -11.37 1.23 16.73
C GLY A 180 -9.88 1.52 16.81
N LEU A 181 -9.16 0.83 17.70
CA LEU A 181 -7.71 0.93 17.82
C LEU A 181 -6.99 0.41 16.57
N CYS A 182 -7.34 -0.77 16.05
CA CYS A 182 -6.76 -1.28 14.81
C CYS A 182 -7.03 -0.33 13.63
N ALA A 183 -8.25 0.23 13.55
CA ALA A 183 -8.64 1.15 12.50
C ALA A 183 -7.83 2.46 12.53
N VAL A 184 -7.67 3.09 13.69
CA VAL A 184 -6.89 4.35 13.78
C VAL A 184 -5.39 4.11 13.59
N LEU A 185 -4.85 3.00 14.09
CA LEU A 185 -3.45 2.65 13.82
C LEU A 185 -3.22 2.43 12.33
N ALA A 186 -4.15 1.77 11.62
CA ALA A 186 -4.07 1.61 10.16
C ALA A 186 -4.12 2.97 9.45
N VAL A 187 -4.99 3.88 9.91
CA VAL A 187 -5.06 5.25 9.40
C VAL A 187 -3.74 5.98 9.59
N LEU A 188 -3.10 5.86 10.75
CA LEU A 188 -1.79 6.48 10.99
C LEU A 188 -0.68 5.90 10.12
N MET A 189 -0.81 4.67 9.61
CA MET A 189 0.10 4.13 8.59
C MET A 189 -0.20 4.74 7.22
N ARG A 190 -1.47 4.77 6.82
CA ARG A 190 -1.92 5.29 5.52
C ARG A 190 -3.30 5.94 5.62
N PRO A 191 -3.51 7.15 5.05
CA PRO A 191 -4.76 7.89 5.18
C PRO A 191 -5.97 7.14 4.57
N ASP A 192 -5.76 6.41 3.48
CA ASP A 192 -6.82 5.67 2.77
C ASP A 192 -7.39 4.50 3.59
N SER A 193 -6.68 4.05 4.63
CA SER A 193 -7.19 3.07 5.61
C SER A 193 -8.43 3.57 6.38
N GLY A 194 -8.74 4.86 6.30
CA GLY A 194 -9.99 5.42 6.82
C GLY A 194 -11.23 4.76 6.20
N LEU A 195 -11.11 4.27 4.96
CA LEU A 195 -12.17 3.52 4.29
C LEU A 195 -12.42 2.14 4.93
N PHE A 196 -11.39 1.49 5.49
CA PHE A 196 -11.58 0.26 6.28
C PHE A 196 -12.34 0.56 7.58
N ALA A 197 -12.00 1.67 8.26
CA ALA A 197 -12.70 2.12 9.45
C ALA A 197 -14.19 2.38 9.16
N ALA A 198 -14.47 3.10 8.06
CA ALA A 198 -15.83 3.35 7.58
C ALA A 198 -16.55 2.03 7.24
N GLY A 199 -15.90 1.10 6.53
CA GLY A 199 -16.47 -0.20 6.19
C GLY A 199 -16.88 -1.03 7.41
N ALA A 200 -16.02 -1.07 8.44
CA ALA A 200 -16.32 -1.74 9.70
C ALA A 200 -17.48 -1.07 10.46
N GLY A 201 -17.49 0.27 10.53
CA GLY A 201 -18.56 1.04 11.17
C GLY A 201 -19.92 0.89 10.47
N VAL A 202 -19.95 0.96 9.14
CA VAL A 202 -21.17 0.73 8.35
C VAL A 202 -21.64 -0.72 8.53
N THR A 203 -20.73 -1.69 8.58
CA THR A 203 -21.07 -3.08 8.89
C THR A 203 -21.73 -3.21 10.25
N LEU A 204 -21.20 -2.56 11.30
CA LEU A 204 -21.81 -2.54 12.64
C LEU A 204 -23.26 -2.06 12.57
N VAL A 205 -23.50 -0.93 11.90
CA VAL A 205 -24.83 -0.34 11.78
C VAL A 205 -25.78 -1.26 11.03
N LEU A 206 -25.40 -1.70 9.82
CA LEU A 206 -26.25 -2.55 8.99
C LEU A 206 -26.52 -3.91 9.64
N VAL A 207 -25.51 -4.56 10.22
CA VAL A 207 -25.70 -5.85 10.91
C VAL A 207 -26.55 -5.68 12.16
N GLY A 208 -26.31 -4.64 12.96
CA GLY A 208 -27.07 -4.38 14.18
C GLY A 208 -28.55 -4.05 13.94
N LEU A 209 -28.86 -3.31 12.87
CA LEU A 209 -30.24 -2.96 12.51
C LEU A 209 -30.98 -4.10 11.79
N LEU A 210 -30.30 -4.80 10.87
CA LEU A 210 -30.92 -5.83 10.03
C LEU A 210 -30.96 -7.22 10.69
N GLN A 211 -30.22 -7.45 11.78
CA GLN A 211 -30.33 -8.71 12.53
C GLN A 211 -31.75 -8.91 13.06
N ARG A 212 -32.45 -9.87 12.46
CA ARG A 212 -33.65 -10.48 13.02
C ARG A 212 -33.18 -11.50 14.07
N ARG A 213 -33.22 -11.12 15.35
CA ARG A 213 -33.02 -12.08 16.44
C ARG A 213 -34.07 -13.19 16.26
N GLY A 214 -33.65 -14.46 16.33
CA GLY A 214 -34.53 -15.61 16.14
C GLY A 214 -35.78 -15.47 17.00
N ARG A 215 -36.96 -15.47 16.36
CA ARG A 215 -38.27 -15.42 17.01
C ARG A 215 -38.42 -16.62 17.93
N THR A 216 -38.34 -16.43 19.24
CA THR A 216 -39.17 -17.21 20.17
C THR A 216 -40.57 -16.61 20.11
N SER A 217 -41.59 -17.46 20.03
CA SER A 217 -43.00 -17.11 19.74
C SER A 217 -43.69 -16.24 20.80
N VAL A 218 -43.01 -15.81 21.84
CA VAL A 218 -43.60 -15.16 23.02
C VAL A 218 -43.45 -13.62 23.02
N GLU A 219 -42.55 -13.03 22.23
CA GLU A 219 -42.20 -11.59 22.34
C GLU A 219 -42.80 -10.69 21.24
N ALA A 220 -43.71 -11.19 20.40
CA ALA A 220 -44.24 -10.44 19.25
C ALA A 220 -45.11 -9.22 19.61
N THR A 221 -45.46 -9.02 20.89
CA THR A 221 -46.31 -7.92 21.37
C THR A 221 -45.55 -6.73 21.97
N ALA A 222 -44.21 -6.78 22.10
CA ALA A 222 -43.38 -5.70 22.68
C ALA A 222 -42.64 -4.85 21.63
N ASN A 223 -43.26 -4.60 20.48
CA ASN A 223 -42.56 -4.23 19.25
C ASN A 223 -42.02 -2.79 19.19
N GLU A 224 -42.46 -1.88 20.06
CA GLU A 224 -41.93 -0.50 20.11
C GLU A 224 -40.70 -0.32 21.00
N HIS A 225 -40.45 -1.18 21.99
CA HIS A 225 -39.25 -1.06 22.85
C HIS A 225 -38.02 -1.73 22.23
N GLY A 226 -38.22 -2.67 21.29
CA GLY A 226 -37.13 -3.41 20.65
C GLY A 226 -36.28 -2.59 19.68
N TRP A 227 -36.85 -1.61 18.97
CA TRP A 227 -36.10 -0.78 18.02
C TRP A 227 -35.20 0.24 18.75
N ALA A 228 -35.72 0.89 19.79
CA ALA A 228 -34.97 1.83 20.61
C ALA A 228 -33.78 1.14 21.29
N GLN A 229 -33.97 -0.07 21.81
CA GLN A 229 -32.88 -0.85 22.41
C GLN A 229 -31.83 -1.30 21.38
N LYS A 230 -32.25 -1.71 20.16
CA LYS A 230 -31.30 -2.01 19.08
C LYS A 230 -30.48 -0.78 18.70
N LEU A 231 -31.14 0.36 18.52
CA LEU A 231 -30.50 1.60 18.16
C LEU A 231 -29.51 2.03 19.24
N TRP A 232 -29.92 1.96 20.51
CA TRP A 232 -29.04 2.20 21.66
C TRP A 232 -27.78 1.33 21.61
N HIS A 233 -27.90 0.01 21.43
CA HIS A 233 -26.75 -0.89 21.37
C HIS A 233 -25.83 -0.62 20.17
N VAL A 234 -26.39 -0.30 19.01
CA VAL A 234 -25.59 0.08 17.84
C VAL A 234 -24.86 1.39 18.10
N SER A 235 -25.56 2.40 18.63
CA SER A 235 -25.01 3.70 18.95
C SER A 235 -23.93 3.63 20.02
N THR A 236 -24.09 2.86 21.10
CA THR A 236 -23.05 2.77 22.15
C THR A 236 -21.81 2.05 21.66
N ARG A 237 -21.96 1.01 20.84
CA ARG A 237 -20.84 0.29 20.22
C ARG A 237 -20.11 1.17 19.21
N GLY A 238 -20.87 1.89 18.37
CA GLY A 238 -20.33 2.86 17.41
C GLY A 238 -19.60 3.99 18.12
N PHE A 239 -20.17 4.51 19.21
CA PHE A 239 -19.54 5.53 20.04
C PHE A 239 -18.21 5.05 20.61
N VAL A 240 -18.13 3.84 21.17
CA VAL A 240 -16.86 3.29 21.69
C VAL A 240 -15.81 3.14 20.59
N PHE A 241 -16.20 2.61 19.42
CA PHE A 241 -15.31 2.52 18.26
C PHE A 241 -14.79 3.90 17.84
N SER A 242 -15.68 4.87 17.64
CA SER A 242 -15.35 6.23 17.20
C SER A 242 -14.57 7.01 18.25
N LEU A 243 -14.83 6.80 19.55
CA LEU A 243 -14.12 7.46 20.64
C LEU A 243 -12.65 7.03 20.66
N ILE A 244 -12.37 5.73 20.62
CA ILE A 244 -10.98 5.23 20.55
C ILE A 244 -10.29 5.76 19.29
N PHE A 245 -10.98 5.70 18.15
CA PHE A 245 -10.45 6.20 16.90
C PHE A 245 -10.08 7.70 16.98
N ALA A 246 -10.99 8.54 17.47
CA ALA A 246 -10.76 9.97 17.59
C ALA A 246 -9.66 10.29 18.62
N LEU A 247 -9.66 9.64 19.77
CA LEU A 247 -8.68 9.89 20.84
C LEU A 247 -7.24 9.67 20.38
N ILE A 248 -6.98 8.65 19.56
CA ILE A 248 -5.64 8.35 19.07
C ILE A 248 -5.23 9.23 17.88
N LEU A 249 -6.19 9.67 17.05
CA LEU A 249 -5.90 10.57 15.93
C LEU A 249 -5.71 12.03 16.37
N THR A 250 -6.35 12.43 17.47
CA THR A 250 -6.38 13.82 17.96
C THR A 250 -4.99 14.40 18.23
N PRO A 251 -4.02 13.71 18.87
CA PRO A 251 -2.68 14.25 19.10
C PRO A 251 -1.98 14.69 17.82
N TRP A 252 -2.12 13.93 16.73
CA TRP A 252 -1.55 14.27 15.44
C TRP A 252 -2.21 15.52 14.84
N ALA A 253 -3.55 15.55 14.82
CA ALA A 253 -4.31 16.70 14.34
C ALA A 253 -4.01 17.98 15.16
N TRP A 254 -3.85 17.83 16.47
CA TRP A 254 -3.48 18.92 17.38
C TRP A 254 -2.07 19.44 17.10
N ARG A 255 -1.09 18.55 16.90
CA ARG A 255 0.27 18.94 16.50
C ARG A 255 0.25 19.74 15.20
N ASN A 256 -0.53 19.30 14.21
CA ASN A 256 -0.63 20.01 12.93
C ASN A 256 -1.29 21.38 13.08
N TRP A 257 -2.36 21.50 13.86
CA TRP A 257 -2.98 22.78 14.16
C TRP A 257 -2.03 23.74 14.90
N ARG A 258 -1.19 23.22 15.80
CA ARG A 258 -0.22 24.03 16.57
C ARG A 258 0.95 24.54 15.74
N LEU A 259 1.47 23.72 14.81
CA LEU A 259 2.65 24.06 14.02
C LEU A 259 2.31 24.80 12.72
N PHE A 260 1.23 24.39 12.06
CA PHE A 260 0.89 24.87 10.71
C PHE A 260 -0.37 25.73 10.68
N HIS A 261 -1.07 25.87 11.82
CA HIS A 261 -2.34 26.59 11.89
C HIS A 261 -3.46 26.01 11.01
N VAL A 262 -3.32 24.77 10.55
CA VAL A 262 -4.31 24.04 9.74
C VAL A 262 -4.81 22.81 10.51
N PHE A 263 -6.13 22.61 10.53
CA PHE A 263 -6.72 21.39 11.07
C PHE A 263 -6.59 20.24 10.06
N GLN A 264 -5.47 19.53 10.12
CA GLN A 264 -5.10 18.48 9.17
C GLN A 264 -4.94 17.12 9.89
N PRO A 265 -6.03 16.37 10.14
CA PRO A 265 -5.96 15.09 10.86
C PRO A 265 -5.43 13.93 9.99
N LEU A 266 -5.48 14.05 8.66
CA LEU A 266 -4.96 13.09 7.69
C LEU A 266 -3.85 13.73 6.86
N ALA A 267 -3.00 12.94 6.20
CA ALA A 267 -2.06 13.52 5.23
C ALA A 267 -2.81 14.24 4.09
N PRO A 268 -2.26 15.32 3.54
CA PRO A 268 -2.75 15.97 2.33
C PRO A 268 -2.80 15.01 1.13
N ALA A 269 -3.66 15.30 0.16
CA ALA A 269 -3.95 14.35 -0.93
C ALA A 269 -2.78 14.17 -1.90
N HIS A 270 -1.98 15.22 -2.09
CA HIS A 270 -0.82 15.25 -2.99
C HIS A 270 0.50 15.32 -2.22
N GLY A 271 0.45 15.20 -0.88
CA GLY A 271 1.63 15.31 -0.03
C GLY A 271 2.17 16.73 0.05
N GLU A 272 1.31 17.73 -0.11
CA GLU A 272 1.68 19.15 -0.15
C GLU A 272 1.80 19.79 1.24
N MET A 273 2.69 20.76 1.40
CA MET A 273 2.74 21.65 2.55
C MET A 273 1.71 22.79 2.44
N PRO A 274 1.33 23.45 3.54
CA PRO A 274 0.50 24.66 3.46
C PRO A 274 1.13 25.69 2.52
N ASP A 275 0.27 26.32 1.71
CA ASP A 275 0.63 27.34 0.71
C ASP A 275 1.47 26.85 -0.50
N GLU A 276 1.77 25.55 -0.58
CA GLU A 276 2.42 24.95 -1.74
C GLU A 276 1.46 24.87 -2.94
N PHE A 277 2.02 25.12 -4.14
CA PHE A 277 1.26 25.01 -5.38
C PHE A 277 1.02 23.53 -5.73
N VAL A 278 -0.23 23.17 -5.99
CA VAL A 278 -0.60 21.83 -6.46
C VAL A 278 -1.20 21.97 -7.85
N PRO A 279 -0.67 21.27 -8.87
CA PRO A 279 -1.14 21.35 -10.25
C PRO A 279 -2.44 20.55 -10.45
N ARG A 280 -3.52 21.07 -9.87
CA ARG A 280 -4.84 20.41 -9.84
C ARG A 280 -5.46 20.31 -11.23
N GLY A 281 -5.20 21.26 -12.11
CA GLY A 281 -5.64 21.26 -13.50
C GLY A 281 -4.98 20.15 -14.32
N TYR A 282 -3.66 20.01 -14.19
CA TYR A 282 -2.88 18.93 -14.80
C TYR A 282 -3.31 17.57 -14.27
N ASN A 283 -3.42 17.41 -12.94
CA ASN A 283 -3.90 16.18 -12.31
C ASN A 283 -5.30 15.82 -12.79
N LEU A 284 -6.21 16.80 -12.92
CA LEU A 284 -7.54 16.58 -13.47
C LEU A 284 -7.49 16.13 -14.94
N TRP A 285 -6.57 16.67 -15.74
CA TRP A 285 -6.38 16.22 -17.12
C TRP A 285 -5.88 14.78 -17.19
N LEU A 286 -4.89 14.40 -16.37
CA LEU A 286 -4.44 13.00 -16.24
C LEU A 286 -5.61 12.07 -15.87
N ARG A 287 -6.47 12.52 -14.94
CA ARG A 287 -7.69 11.78 -14.56
C ARG A 287 -8.66 11.56 -15.72
N THR A 288 -8.53 12.22 -16.86
CA THR A 288 -9.41 12.01 -18.02
C THR A 288 -8.92 10.93 -19.00
N TRP A 289 -7.71 10.38 -18.81
CA TRP A 289 -7.17 9.40 -19.77
C TRP A 289 -6.24 8.34 -19.19
N ILE A 290 -5.48 8.62 -18.11
CA ILE A 290 -4.64 7.58 -17.48
C ILE A 290 -5.54 6.45 -17.01
N ASP A 291 -5.26 5.22 -17.42
CA ASP A 291 -5.99 4.02 -16.99
C ASP A 291 -5.08 2.88 -16.54
N ASP A 292 -3.77 3.09 -16.60
CA ASP A 292 -2.73 2.08 -16.38
C ASP A 292 -1.55 2.69 -15.62
N GLY A 293 -0.89 1.89 -14.77
CA GLY A 293 0.23 2.28 -13.93
C GLY A 293 1.45 2.77 -14.72
N ARG A 294 1.62 2.30 -15.96
CA ARG A 294 2.74 2.65 -16.84
C ARG A 294 2.93 4.13 -17.13
N TYR A 295 1.83 4.87 -17.06
CA TYR A 295 1.82 6.31 -17.30
C TYR A 295 2.08 7.10 -16.02
N VAL A 296 1.99 6.48 -14.84
CA VAL A 296 2.11 7.19 -13.56
C VAL A 296 3.53 7.72 -13.37
N GLY A 297 4.56 6.89 -13.56
CA GLY A 297 5.95 7.34 -13.44
C GLY A 297 6.28 8.52 -14.37
N PRO A 298 6.17 8.34 -15.70
CA PRO A 298 6.55 9.38 -16.65
C PRO A 298 5.68 10.64 -16.64
N MET A 299 4.40 10.55 -16.26
CA MET A 299 3.48 11.70 -16.34
C MET A 299 3.20 12.35 -14.99
N LEU A 300 3.32 11.63 -13.88
CA LEU A 300 2.98 12.15 -12.56
C LEU A 300 4.21 12.30 -11.65
N TRP A 301 5.08 11.29 -11.58
CA TRP A 301 6.25 11.34 -10.68
C TRP A 301 7.39 12.17 -11.26
N ALA A 302 7.55 12.17 -12.58
CA ALA A 302 8.55 12.97 -13.26
C ALA A 302 8.13 14.44 -13.46
N LEU A 303 6.96 14.84 -12.95
CA LEU A 303 6.46 16.22 -13.04
C LEU A 303 7.36 17.13 -12.20
N ASP A 304 7.73 18.27 -12.77
CA ASP A 304 8.68 19.25 -12.22
C ASP A 304 10.13 18.74 -12.01
N ASP A 305 10.41 17.49 -12.42
CA ASP A 305 11.76 16.90 -12.40
C ASP A 305 12.34 16.68 -13.81
N GLN A 306 11.48 16.33 -14.78
CA GLN A 306 11.90 15.98 -16.14
C GLN A 306 10.98 16.58 -17.21
N PRO A 307 11.49 16.82 -18.43
CA PRO A 307 10.67 17.25 -19.55
C PRO A 307 9.67 16.17 -19.96
N ILE A 308 8.40 16.56 -20.15
CA ILE A 308 7.34 15.66 -20.58
C ILE A 308 7.22 15.76 -22.11
N LYS A 309 7.47 14.64 -22.78
CA LYS A 309 7.49 14.56 -24.25
C LYS A 309 6.13 14.14 -24.78
N LEU A 310 5.66 14.80 -25.84
CA LEU A 310 4.35 14.52 -26.43
C LEU A 310 4.25 13.08 -26.96
N GLU A 311 5.37 12.50 -27.39
CA GLU A 311 5.47 11.14 -27.93
C GLU A 311 5.22 10.06 -26.87
N GLN A 312 5.43 10.37 -25.58
CA GLN A 312 5.15 9.47 -24.47
C GLN A 312 3.64 9.34 -24.19
N ILE A 313 2.84 10.30 -24.67
CA ILE A 313 1.40 10.35 -24.45
C ILE A 313 0.68 9.58 -25.58
N PRO A 314 -0.13 8.56 -25.25
CA PRO A 314 -0.77 7.73 -26.27
C PRO A 314 -1.84 8.52 -27.04
N GLU A 315 -2.10 8.19 -28.31
CA GLU A 315 -3.08 8.91 -29.13
C GLU A 315 -4.49 8.97 -28.51
N ARG A 316 -4.88 7.92 -27.78
CA ARG A 316 -6.16 7.85 -27.04
C ARG A 316 -6.29 8.90 -25.93
N ALA A 317 -5.19 9.53 -25.52
CA ALA A 317 -5.17 10.61 -24.54
C ALA A 317 -5.60 11.95 -25.14
N PHE A 318 -5.99 12.03 -26.41
CA PHE A 318 -6.50 13.23 -27.06
C PHE A 318 -7.86 12.96 -27.72
N ASP A 319 -8.84 13.85 -27.54
CA ASP A 319 -10.15 13.71 -28.20
C ASP A 319 -10.17 14.23 -29.65
N SER A 320 -9.27 15.16 -29.98
CA SER A 320 -9.15 15.76 -31.31
C SER A 320 -7.72 16.23 -31.60
N GLY A 321 -7.41 16.47 -32.88
CA GLY A 321 -6.12 17.05 -33.28
C GLY A 321 -5.89 18.46 -32.72
N GLU A 322 -6.95 19.27 -32.60
CA GLU A 322 -6.89 20.59 -31.96
C GLU A 322 -6.53 20.49 -30.46
N GLU A 323 -7.11 19.52 -29.75
CA GLU A 323 -6.78 19.26 -28.36
C GLU A 323 -5.33 18.83 -28.20
N LYS A 324 -4.84 17.94 -29.09
CA LYS A 324 -3.43 17.52 -29.12
C LYS A 324 -2.48 18.71 -29.34
N ALA A 325 -2.80 19.58 -30.29
CA ALA A 325 -2.00 20.79 -30.55
C ALA A 325 -1.98 21.73 -29.33
N ARG A 326 -3.11 21.85 -28.62
CA ARG A 326 -3.22 22.66 -27.41
C ARG A 326 -2.42 22.07 -26.24
N VAL A 327 -2.45 20.74 -26.05
CA VAL A 327 -1.59 20.07 -25.05
C VAL A 327 -0.13 20.25 -25.40
N ALA A 328 0.26 20.11 -26.67
CA ALA A 328 1.63 20.34 -27.12
C ALA A 328 2.12 21.75 -26.78
N ALA A 329 1.29 22.77 -27.01
CA ALA A 329 1.63 24.15 -26.66
C ALA A 329 1.77 24.39 -25.14
N LEU A 330 1.00 23.68 -24.31
CA LEU A 330 1.13 23.74 -22.85
C LEU A 330 2.38 23.02 -22.35
N LEU A 331 2.69 21.85 -22.92
CA LEU A 331 3.91 21.11 -22.60
C LEU A 331 5.17 21.88 -23.03
N GLU A 332 5.11 22.60 -24.15
CA GLU A 332 6.22 23.46 -24.58
C GLU A 332 6.50 24.58 -23.57
N GLN A 333 5.46 25.20 -23.01
CA GLN A 333 5.59 26.21 -21.95
C GLN A 333 6.10 25.62 -20.63
N TYR A 334 5.69 24.38 -20.30
CA TYR A 334 6.17 23.66 -19.13
C TYR A 334 7.65 23.26 -19.26
N ASN A 335 8.04 22.77 -20.44
CA ASN A 335 9.40 22.32 -20.72
C ASN A 335 10.39 23.48 -20.92
N HIS A 336 9.90 24.70 -21.17
CA HIS A 336 10.70 25.92 -21.34
C HIS A 336 10.06 27.08 -20.57
N PRO A 337 10.15 27.09 -19.23
CA PRO A 337 9.57 28.13 -18.40
C PRO A 337 10.20 29.50 -18.69
N PRO A 338 9.47 30.61 -18.49
CA PRO A 338 9.93 31.95 -18.90
C PRO A 338 11.21 32.46 -18.21
N ASN A 339 11.69 31.82 -17.14
CA ASN A 339 12.91 32.21 -16.43
C ASN A 339 14.22 31.66 -17.05
N THR A 340 14.14 30.75 -18.03
CA THR A 340 15.34 30.10 -18.61
C THR A 340 16.09 30.99 -19.61
N GLN A 341 15.49 32.09 -20.08
CA GLN A 341 16.11 32.95 -21.12
C GLN A 341 17.06 34.03 -20.57
N GLU A 342 17.09 34.30 -19.26
CA GLU A 342 18.00 35.31 -18.69
C GLU A 342 19.34 34.73 -18.18
N THR A 343 19.40 33.43 -17.90
CA THR A 343 20.60 32.76 -17.37
C THR A 343 21.67 32.50 -18.45
N ASP A 344 21.29 32.28 -19.70
CA ASP A 344 22.24 32.06 -20.80
C ASP A 344 22.98 33.34 -21.24
N ALA A 345 22.40 34.52 -20.97
CA ALA A 345 23.05 35.79 -21.26
C ALA A 345 24.09 36.20 -20.20
N ALA A 346 23.92 35.76 -18.94
CA ALA A 346 24.80 36.14 -17.83
C ALA A 346 26.03 35.20 -17.68
N ALA A 347 26.00 34.00 -18.26
CA ALA A 347 27.12 33.06 -18.24
C ALA A 347 28.28 33.49 -19.17
N ASN A 348 28.00 34.29 -20.21
CA ASN A 348 29.02 34.74 -21.17
C ASN A 348 29.84 35.95 -20.69
N ASP A 349 29.37 36.70 -19.69
CA ASP A 349 30.06 37.89 -19.18
C ASP A 349 31.00 37.61 -17.98
N LYS A 350 30.94 36.42 -17.37
CA LYS A 350 31.83 36.05 -16.24
C LYS A 350 33.11 35.30 -16.64
N ALA A 351 33.28 34.94 -17.91
CA ALA A 351 34.46 34.24 -18.40
C ALA A 351 35.64 35.16 -18.79
N ASN A 352 35.49 36.49 -18.67
CA ASN A 352 36.48 37.44 -19.22
C ASN A 352 37.02 38.48 -18.21
N SER A 353 37.09 38.15 -16.91
CA SER A 353 37.86 38.95 -15.95
C SER A 353 38.55 38.09 -14.89
N SER A 354 39.77 37.64 -15.17
CA SER A 354 40.88 37.60 -14.20
C SER A 354 42.08 36.84 -14.80
N SER A 355 42.95 37.56 -15.52
CA SER A 355 44.35 37.15 -15.68
C SER A 355 45.24 38.38 -15.62
N ALA A 356 45.92 38.57 -14.50
CA ALA A 356 47.11 39.40 -14.37
C ALA A 356 47.79 39.22 -13.00
N THR A 357 49.12 39.07 -13.06
CA THR A 357 50.18 39.19 -12.03
C THR A 357 50.34 38.05 -11.02
N ASP A 358 51.53 37.60 -10.60
CA ASP A 358 52.95 37.61 -11.07
C ASP A 358 53.71 36.75 -10.02
N ASP A 359 54.73 35.98 -10.46
CA ASP A 359 56.02 35.61 -9.81
C ASP A 359 56.05 35.04 -8.35
N GLU A 360 56.92 34.12 -7.90
CA GLU A 360 58.30 33.78 -8.27
C GLU A 360 58.79 32.49 -7.54
N GLN A 361 59.61 31.68 -8.24
CA GLN A 361 60.89 31.02 -7.85
C GLN A 361 61.09 29.78 -6.92
N ALA A 362 62.01 28.95 -7.46
CA ALA A 362 63.03 28.03 -6.87
C ALA A 362 62.60 26.58 -6.56
N ALA A 363 63.00 25.57 -7.36
CA ALA A 363 64.31 24.86 -7.41
C ALA A 363 64.56 24.03 -6.13
N ASP A 364 64.95 22.76 -6.13
CA ASP A 364 65.81 22.00 -7.04
C ASP A 364 65.74 20.49 -6.68
N GLU A 365 66.06 19.62 -7.66
CA GLU A 365 66.87 18.37 -7.58
C GLU A 365 66.53 17.26 -6.55
N THR A 366 66.66 15.94 -6.78
CA THR A 366 67.22 15.08 -7.84
C THR A 366 66.84 13.61 -7.55
N ASP A 367 66.87 12.79 -8.60
CA ASP A 367 67.31 11.37 -8.71
C ASP A 367 66.70 10.26 -7.82
N GLU A 368 66.49 9.01 -8.21
CA GLU A 368 66.51 8.18 -9.45
C GLU A 368 66.59 6.72 -8.93
N ASP A 369 65.98 5.79 -9.66
CA ASP A 369 66.25 4.34 -9.75
C ASP A 369 66.00 3.39 -8.55
N GLN A 370 64.98 2.52 -8.61
CA GLN A 370 64.81 1.28 -9.42
C GLN A 370 65.77 0.15 -9.02
N SER A 371 65.28 -0.88 -8.30
CA SER A 371 64.95 -2.25 -8.78
C SER A 371 65.55 -3.23 -7.75
N SER A 372 65.08 -4.45 -7.45
CA SER A 372 64.21 -5.42 -8.10
C SER A 372 63.77 -6.49 -7.07
N ASP A 373 62.49 -6.88 -7.14
CA ASP A 373 61.93 -8.23 -7.17
C ASP A 373 62.28 -9.28 -6.10
N GLU A 374 61.26 -9.77 -5.38
CA GLU A 374 60.75 -11.14 -5.59
C GLU A 374 59.34 -11.33 -4.98
N ASP A 375 58.45 -11.85 -5.83
CA ASP A 375 57.02 -12.09 -5.65
C ASP A 375 56.66 -13.13 -4.58
N THR A 376 55.55 -12.92 -3.86
CA THR A 376 54.57 -14.00 -3.63
C THR A 376 53.16 -13.42 -3.46
N GLN A 377 52.27 -13.88 -4.32
CA GLN A 377 50.88 -13.46 -4.51
C GLN A 377 49.98 -13.61 -3.27
N SER A 378 49.36 -12.50 -2.86
CA SER A 378 47.99 -12.45 -2.31
C SER A 378 47.32 -11.20 -2.89
N SER A 379 46.36 -11.41 -3.79
CA SER A 379 45.59 -10.35 -4.44
C SER A 379 44.58 -9.76 -3.46
N ASP A 380 44.99 -8.68 -2.79
CA ASP A 380 44.10 -7.62 -2.32
C ASP A 380 43.81 -6.71 -3.52
N GLU A 381 42.54 -6.51 -3.88
CA GLU A 381 42.12 -5.32 -4.62
C GLU A 381 41.25 -4.48 -3.67
N PRO A 382 41.60 -3.21 -3.45
CA PRO A 382 40.84 -2.30 -2.60
C PRO A 382 39.63 -1.73 -3.35
N ASP A 383 38.55 -1.55 -2.59
CA ASP A 383 37.31 -0.89 -2.96
C ASP A 383 37.55 0.48 -3.61
N GLU A 384 37.52 0.53 -4.95
CA GLU A 384 37.18 1.73 -5.71
C GLU A 384 35.73 1.60 -6.19
N GLN A 385 34.80 1.93 -5.29
CA GLN A 385 33.49 2.42 -5.70
C GLN A 385 33.40 3.85 -5.20
N SER A 386 33.97 4.73 -6.02
CA SER A 386 33.73 6.17 -5.97
C SER A 386 32.23 6.42 -5.93
N ASP A 387 31.83 7.22 -4.95
CA ASP A 387 30.54 7.85 -4.81
C ASP A 387 30.17 8.64 -6.09
N GLU A 388 29.64 7.96 -7.09
CA GLU A 388 28.82 8.60 -8.12
C GLU A 388 27.38 8.62 -7.62
N ALA A 389 27.11 9.57 -6.74
CA ALA A 389 25.78 10.14 -6.67
C ALA A 389 25.47 10.68 -8.07
N GLU A 390 24.60 9.98 -8.82
CA GLU A 390 23.99 10.51 -10.03
C GLU A 390 23.27 11.81 -9.65
N GLN A 391 23.97 12.94 -9.80
CA GLN A 391 23.36 14.24 -9.99
C GLN A 391 22.74 14.20 -11.38
N THR A 392 21.53 13.65 -11.50
CA THR A 392 20.66 13.93 -12.63
C THR A 392 20.53 15.44 -12.71
N ALA A 393 21.07 16.03 -13.77
CA ALA A 393 20.87 17.44 -14.06
C ALA A 393 19.34 17.69 -14.13
N HIS A 394 18.78 18.33 -13.11
CA HIS A 394 17.38 18.73 -13.11
C HIS A 394 17.18 19.63 -14.33
N ALA A 395 16.32 19.20 -15.25
CA ALA A 395 15.93 20.05 -16.36
C ALA A 395 15.14 21.23 -15.79
N ASP A 396 15.35 22.44 -16.31
CA ASP A 396 14.58 23.62 -15.92
C ASP A 396 13.15 23.50 -16.49
N VAL A 397 12.29 22.77 -15.78
CA VAL A 397 10.88 22.52 -16.13
C VAL A 397 10.00 22.91 -14.96
N GLU A 398 8.86 23.55 -15.23
CA GLU A 398 8.00 24.05 -14.14
C GLU A 398 6.52 24.10 -14.55
N MET A 399 5.66 23.47 -13.73
CA MET A 399 4.22 23.53 -13.85
C MET A 399 3.68 24.85 -13.26
N THR A 400 3.71 25.90 -14.08
CA THR A 400 3.18 27.21 -13.66
C THR A 400 1.64 27.22 -13.51
N PRO A 401 1.08 28.14 -12.68
CA PRO A 401 -0.38 28.28 -12.54
C PRO A 401 -1.12 28.54 -13.86
N THR A 402 -0.46 29.21 -14.82
CA THR A 402 -1.02 29.47 -16.15
C THR A 402 -1.10 28.20 -16.99
N VAL A 403 -0.06 27.37 -16.96
CA VAL A 403 -0.05 26.09 -17.68
C VAL A 403 -1.08 25.13 -17.05
N ASP A 404 -1.12 25.04 -15.73
CA ASP A 404 -2.10 24.24 -14.99
C ASP A 404 -3.56 24.63 -15.31
N ALA A 405 -3.86 25.94 -15.35
CA ALA A 405 -5.17 26.43 -15.74
C ALA A 405 -5.55 26.00 -17.17
N GLY A 406 -4.58 25.97 -18.08
CA GLY A 406 -4.72 25.47 -19.44
C GLY A 406 -5.13 23.99 -19.47
N PHE A 407 -4.47 23.14 -18.68
CA PHE A 407 -4.85 21.73 -18.54
C PHE A 407 -6.22 21.56 -17.90
N ALA A 408 -6.56 22.38 -16.90
CA ALA A 408 -7.86 22.34 -16.25
C ALA A 408 -9.02 22.58 -17.24
N GLU A 409 -8.85 23.52 -18.18
CA GLU A 409 -9.85 23.78 -19.22
C GLU A 409 -10.03 22.60 -20.17
N ILE A 410 -8.93 21.98 -20.62
CA ILE A 410 -8.98 20.77 -21.45
C ILE A 410 -9.73 19.66 -20.70
N ALA A 411 -9.37 19.44 -19.43
CA ALA A 411 -9.98 18.41 -18.62
C ALA A 411 -11.50 18.64 -18.45
N ARG A 412 -11.92 19.88 -18.14
CA ARG A 412 -13.35 20.25 -18.03
C ARG A 412 -14.10 20.04 -19.35
N ALA A 413 -13.49 20.40 -20.48
CA ALA A 413 -14.08 20.19 -21.81
C ALA A 413 -14.26 18.69 -22.13
N ARG A 414 -13.28 17.85 -21.77
CA ARG A 414 -13.38 16.39 -21.93
C ARG A 414 -14.45 15.78 -21.03
N MET A 415 -14.56 16.26 -19.78
CA MET A 415 -15.57 15.81 -18.84
C MET A 415 -16.99 16.16 -19.30
N SER A 416 -17.19 17.37 -19.84
CA SER A 416 -18.50 17.81 -20.33
C SER A 416 -18.91 17.09 -21.62
N ARG A 417 -17.96 16.80 -22.51
CA ARG A 417 -18.19 16.06 -23.77
C ARG A 417 -18.52 14.60 -23.53
N ALA A 418 -17.85 13.94 -22.58
CA ALA A 418 -17.97 12.51 -22.33
C ALA A 418 -18.07 12.17 -20.83
N PRO A 419 -19.19 12.52 -20.14
CA PRO A 419 -19.32 12.32 -18.70
C PRO A 419 -19.28 10.84 -18.31
N LEU A 420 -19.90 9.95 -19.10
CA LEU A 420 -19.86 8.50 -18.83
C LEU A 420 -18.45 7.92 -18.94
N ARG A 421 -17.61 8.48 -19.82
CA ARG A 421 -16.20 8.07 -19.92
C ARG A 421 -15.47 8.40 -18.62
N PHE A 422 -15.60 9.63 -18.13
CA PHE A 422 -14.89 10.11 -16.95
C PHE A 422 -15.40 9.49 -15.65
N TYR A 423 -16.70 9.47 -15.41
CA TYR A 423 -17.27 9.07 -14.11
C TYR A 423 -17.49 7.56 -13.96
N PHE A 424 -17.53 6.79 -15.06
CA PHE A 424 -17.85 5.37 -15.01
C PHE A 424 -16.83 4.49 -15.72
N TRP A 425 -16.62 4.68 -17.02
CA TRP A 425 -15.80 3.74 -17.80
C TRP A 425 -14.32 3.79 -17.42
N LEU A 426 -13.77 4.98 -17.20
CA LEU A 426 -12.36 5.14 -16.87
C LEU A 426 -12.04 4.64 -15.45
N PRO A 427 -12.83 4.95 -14.40
CA PRO A 427 -12.68 4.29 -13.11
C PRO A 427 -12.86 2.78 -13.14
N LEU A 428 -13.74 2.25 -14.00
CA LEU A 428 -13.89 0.81 -14.16
C LEU A 428 -12.64 0.18 -14.79
N LYS A 429 -12.06 0.83 -15.81
CA LYS A 429 -10.79 0.40 -16.42
C LYS A 429 -9.64 0.45 -15.43
N ARG A 430 -9.49 1.53 -14.66
CA ARG A 430 -8.48 1.64 -13.59
C ARG A 430 -8.67 0.57 -12.53
N ALA A 431 -9.90 0.31 -12.10
CA ALA A 431 -10.16 -0.77 -11.14
C ALA A 431 -9.75 -2.14 -11.69
N ALA A 432 -9.95 -2.39 -12.99
CA ALA A 432 -9.48 -3.61 -13.64
C ALA A 432 -7.95 -3.66 -13.76
N ALA A 433 -7.30 -2.56 -14.14
CA ALA A 433 -5.84 -2.47 -14.23
C ALA A 433 -5.18 -2.67 -12.85
N LEU A 434 -5.68 -1.98 -11.82
CA LEU A 434 -5.26 -2.14 -10.43
C LEU A 434 -5.35 -3.59 -9.96
N TRP A 435 -6.48 -4.25 -10.24
CA TRP A 435 -6.73 -5.59 -9.72
C TRP A 435 -6.06 -6.70 -10.51
N PHE A 436 -6.16 -6.68 -11.84
CA PHE A 436 -5.66 -7.74 -12.72
C PHE A 436 -4.23 -7.51 -13.22
N ASP A 437 -3.51 -6.59 -12.59
CA ASP A 437 -2.06 -6.51 -12.72
C ASP A 437 -1.37 -7.80 -12.23
N THR A 438 -0.10 -7.94 -12.61
CA THR A 438 0.78 -9.00 -12.13
C THR A 438 1.10 -8.86 -10.65
N HIS A 439 0.99 -7.67 -10.05
CA HIS A 439 1.43 -7.36 -8.68
C HIS A 439 2.88 -7.77 -8.45
N SER A 440 3.71 -7.63 -9.50
CA SER A 440 5.13 -7.99 -9.50
C SER A 440 6.05 -6.86 -9.03
N GLN A 441 5.49 -5.71 -8.66
CA GLN A 441 6.25 -4.55 -8.17
C GLN A 441 7.20 -4.97 -7.04
N TYR A 442 8.45 -4.48 -7.12
CA TYR A 442 9.58 -4.76 -6.22
C TYR A 442 10.20 -6.16 -6.31
N TYR A 443 9.69 -7.06 -7.14
CA TYR A 443 10.45 -8.25 -7.51
C TYR A 443 11.53 -7.92 -8.55
N PRO A 444 12.64 -8.68 -8.62
CA PRO A 444 13.69 -8.46 -9.63
C PRO A 444 13.23 -8.55 -11.09
N PHE A 445 12.10 -9.22 -11.33
CA PHE A 445 11.46 -9.34 -12.65
C PHE A 445 10.26 -8.39 -12.82
N GLY A 446 10.08 -7.42 -11.91
CA GLY A 446 8.93 -6.52 -11.92
C GLY A 446 8.78 -5.79 -13.24
N GLY A 447 7.53 -5.59 -13.68
CA GLY A 447 7.24 -4.92 -14.94
C GLY A 447 5.81 -5.17 -15.44
N GLU A 448 5.55 -4.71 -16.65
CA GLU A 448 4.26 -4.89 -17.32
C GLU A 448 4.22 -6.16 -18.16
N LEU A 449 3.11 -6.90 -18.08
CA LEU A 449 2.92 -8.10 -18.89
C LEU A 449 2.72 -7.78 -20.38
N PHE A 450 2.22 -6.59 -20.71
CA PHE A 450 1.92 -6.20 -22.08
C PHE A 450 2.56 -4.86 -22.44
N PRO A 451 3.06 -4.72 -23.68
CA PRO A 451 3.04 -5.70 -24.77
C PRO A 451 4.10 -6.81 -24.61
N LEU A 452 3.76 -8.05 -25.01
CA LEU A 452 4.63 -9.23 -24.85
C LEU A 452 5.99 -9.10 -25.58
N ALA A 453 6.08 -8.21 -26.57
CA ALA A 453 7.30 -8.00 -27.36
C ALA A 453 8.37 -7.19 -26.60
N GLU A 454 7.98 -6.46 -25.55
CA GLU A 454 8.86 -5.60 -24.75
C GLU A 454 9.33 -6.29 -23.45
N LEU A 455 9.00 -7.58 -23.28
CA LEU A 455 9.39 -8.33 -22.09
C LEU A 455 10.91 -8.54 -22.03
N ASP A 456 11.47 -8.27 -20.86
CA ASP A 456 12.87 -8.55 -20.57
C ASP A 456 13.08 -10.06 -20.32
N HIS A 457 13.90 -10.66 -21.18
CA HIS A 457 14.19 -12.10 -21.15
C HIS A 457 15.34 -12.45 -20.20
N GLU A 458 16.18 -11.48 -19.82
CA GLU A 458 17.29 -11.66 -18.88
C GLU A 458 16.77 -11.87 -17.47
N THR A 459 15.76 -11.09 -17.06
CA THR A 459 15.04 -11.26 -15.78
C THR A 459 13.91 -12.31 -15.85
N HIS A 460 13.78 -13.00 -16.98
CA HIS A 460 12.78 -14.05 -17.23
C HIS A 460 11.31 -13.59 -17.08
N GLN A 461 10.99 -12.35 -17.47
CA GLN A 461 9.62 -11.81 -17.39
C GLN A 461 8.59 -12.66 -18.15
N GLN A 462 8.99 -13.29 -19.26
CA GLN A 462 8.16 -14.20 -20.07
C GLN A 462 7.66 -15.44 -19.31
N ILE A 463 8.25 -15.75 -18.14
CA ILE A 463 7.82 -16.84 -17.26
C ILE A 463 7.11 -16.27 -16.03
N TRP A 464 7.74 -15.30 -15.37
CA TRP A 464 7.28 -14.83 -14.06
C TRP A 464 6.01 -13.97 -14.13
N LEU A 465 5.91 -13.05 -15.10
CA LEU A 465 4.73 -12.18 -15.21
C LEU A 465 3.45 -12.96 -15.55
N PRO A 466 3.44 -13.92 -16.50
CA PRO A 466 2.27 -14.79 -16.71
C PRO A 466 1.91 -15.64 -15.49
N LEU A 467 2.92 -16.15 -14.77
CA LEU A 467 2.67 -16.92 -13.54
C LEU A 467 2.00 -16.06 -12.47
N PHE A 468 2.48 -14.84 -12.27
CA PHE A 468 1.91 -13.90 -11.30
C PHE A 468 0.48 -13.49 -11.70
N ALA A 469 0.24 -13.21 -12.98
CA ALA A 469 -1.11 -12.99 -13.49
C ALA A 469 -2.05 -14.19 -13.23
N LEU A 470 -1.58 -15.42 -13.46
CA LEU A 470 -2.33 -16.65 -13.15
C LEU A 470 -2.64 -16.76 -11.65
N LEU A 471 -1.66 -16.45 -10.79
CA LEU A 471 -1.84 -16.45 -9.35
C LEU A 471 -2.89 -15.42 -8.92
N THR A 472 -2.86 -14.18 -9.45
CA THR A 472 -3.88 -13.15 -9.18
C THR A 472 -5.28 -13.69 -9.49
N TRP A 473 -5.45 -14.34 -10.64
CA TRP A 473 -6.71 -15.01 -10.99
C TRP A 473 -7.07 -16.16 -10.04
N ALA A 474 -6.10 -16.99 -9.66
CA ALA A 474 -6.34 -18.10 -8.75
C ALA A 474 -6.85 -17.63 -7.37
N TYR A 475 -6.21 -16.61 -6.77
CA TYR A 475 -6.66 -16.01 -5.51
C TYR A 475 -8.05 -15.36 -5.66
N THR A 476 -8.29 -14.66 -6.76
CA THR A 476 -9.58 -14.04 -7.06
C THR A 476 -10.69 -15.09 -7.13
N LEU A 477 -10.51 -16.16 -7.93
CA LEU A 477 -11.49 -17.22 -8.11
C LEU A 477 -11.73 -18.00 -6.82
N LEU A 478 -10.68 -18.30 -6.04
CA LEU A 478 -10.81 -18.93 -4.73
C LEU A 478 -11.60 -18.06 -3.74
N GLY A 479 -11.30 -16.76 -3.71
CA GLY A 479 -12.03 -15.79 -2.88
C GLY A 479 -13.51 -15.72 -3.24
N LEU A 480 -13.83 -15.63 -4.54
CA LEU A 480 -15.22 -15.65 -5.04
C LEU A 480 -15.93 -16.97 -4.72
N ALA A 481 -15.25 -18.10 -4.87
CA ALA A 481 -15.80 -19.41 -4.47
C ALA A 481 -16.07 -19.47 -2.96
N GLY A 482 -15.20 -18.85 -2.15
CA GLY A 482 -15.36 -18.70 -0.71
C GLY A 482 -16.57 -17.84 -0.34
N ALA A 483 -16.72 -16.71 -1.01
CA ALA A 483 -17.86 -15.81 -0.86
C ALA A 483 -19.17 -16.51 -1.23
N TRP A 484 -19.19 -17.22 -2.36
CA TRP A 484 -20.32 -18.06 -2.77
C TRP A 484 -20.65 -19.14 -1.73
N CYS A 485 -19.63 -19.77 -1.15
CA CYS A 485 -19.79 -20.75 -0.10
C CYS A 485 -20.47 -20.19 1.16
N LEU A 486 -20.12 -18.96 1.56
CA LEU A 486 -20.76 -18.24 2.66
C LEU A 486 -22.18 -17.80 2.31
N TRP A 487 -22.42 -17.35 1.08
CA TRP A 487 -23.74 -16.93 0.62
C TRP A 487 -24.75 -18.09 0.66
N ARG A 488 -24.30 -19.30 0.28
CA ARG A 488 -25.12 -20.53 0.34
C ARG A 488 -25.21 -21.16 1.73
N ASP A 489 -24.61 -20.56 2.75
CA ASP A 489 -24.62 -21.15 4.09
C ASP A 489 -26.00 -21.08 4.73
N LYS A 490 -26.52 -22.24 5.17
CA LYS A 490 -27.89 -22.38 5.68
C LYS A 490 -28.09 -21.79 7.07
N THR A 491 -27.01 -21.43 7.78
CA THR A 491 -27.11 -20.85 9.12
C THR A 491 -27.61 -19.40 9.14
N GLY A 492 -27.68 -18.74 7.98
CA GLY A 492 -28.09 -17.34 7.87
C GLY A 492 -27.08 -16.35 8.44
N ALA A 493 -25.89 -16.81 8.87
CA ALA A 493 -24.84 -15.95 9.41
C ALA A 493 -23.78 -15.55 8.36
N GLY A 494 -23.81 -16.10 7.14
CA GLY A 494 -22.82 -15.83 6.11
C GLY A 494 -22.88 -14.41 5.54
N TRP A 495 -24.09 -13.82 5.45
CA TRP A 495 -24.27 -12.50 4.84
C TRP A 495 -23.53 -11.38 5.57
N ARG A 496 -23.42 -11.44 6.92
CA ARG A 496 -22.67 -10.41 7.68
C ARG A 496 -21.17 -10.45 7.40
N TRP A 497 -20.62 -11.62 7.10
CA TRP A 497 -19.21 -11.78 6.74
C TRP A 497 -18.96 -11.32 5.31
N LEU A 498 -19.90 -11.60 4.40
CA LEU A 498 -19.87 -11.05 3.04
C LEU A 498 -20.00 -9.54 3.03
N LEU A 499 -20.89 -8.99 3.87
CA LEU A 499 -21.07 -7.56 4.01
C LEU A 499 -19.80 -6.90 4.54
N LEU A 500 -19.20 -7.47 5.60
CA LEU A 500 -17.93 -6.97 6.16
C LEU A 500 -16.83 -7.00 5.10
N ALA A 501 -16.63 -8.13 4.42
CA ALA A 501 -15.62 -8.26 3.37
C ALA A 501 -15.87 -7.25 2.24
N ALA A 502 -17.10 -7.13 1.75
CA ALA A 502 -17.45 -6.22 0.67
C ALA A 502 -17.27 -4.74 1.05
N LEU A 503 -17.63 -4.36 2.28
CA LEU A 503 -17.47 -2.98 2.75
C LEU A 503 -16.02 -2.61 3.08
N LEU A 504 -15.16 -3.58 3.36
CA LEU A 504 -13.73 -3.34 3.50
C LEU A 504 -13.02 -3.23 2.14
N THR A 505 -13.51 -3.90 1.08
CA THR A 505 -12.83 -3.96 -0.22
C THR A 505 -13.37 -2.97 -1.25
N LEU A 506 -14.68 -2.96 -1.48
CA LEU A 506 -15.28 -2.25 -2.61
C LEU A 506 -15.17 -0.73 -2.51
N PRO A 507 -15.47 -0.07 -1.36
CA PRO A 507 -15.35 1.39 -1.28
C PRO A 507 -13.94 1.88 -1.55
N ARG A 508 -12.93 1.13 -1.09
CA ARG A 508 -11.52 1.44 -1.31
C ARG A 508 -11.12 1.29 -2.78
N LEU A 509 -11.47 0.16 -3.40
CA LEU A 509 -11.22 -0.06 -4.84
C LEU A 509 -11.89 1.02 -5.69
N ILE A 510 -13.15 1.37 -5.39
CA ILE A 510 -13.89 2.43 -6.09
C ILE A 510 -13.21 3.79 -5.90
N PHE A 511 -12.79 4.11 -4.68
CA PHE A 511 -12.14 5.39 -4.40
C PHE A 511 -10.82 5.54 -5.15
N ILE A 512 -9.91 4.57 -5.02
CA ILE A 512 -8.59 4.60 -5.67
C ILE A 512 -8.74 4.62 -7.18
N SER A 513 -9.72 3.89 -7.74
CA SER A 513 -9.94 3.91 -9.18
C SER A 513 -10.45 5.24 -9.73
N THR A 514 -10.82 6.20 -8.86
CA THR A 514 -11.16 7.57 -9.29
C THR A 514 -9.97 8.53 -9.37
N LEU A 515 -8.81 8.12 -8.86
CA LEU A 515 -7.58 8.90 -8.79
C LEU A 515 -6.74 8.75 -10.07
N GLU A 516 -5.77 9.66 -10.24
CA GLU A 516 -4.82 9.76 -11.35
C GLU A 516 -3.68 8.72 -11.29
N ASN A 517 -3.47 8.09 -10.14
CA ASN A 517 -2.34 7.20 -9.85
C ASN A 517 -2.80 5.75 -9.59
N PRO A 518 -3.26 5.00 -10.61
CA PRO A 518 -3.66 3.61 -10.45
C PRO A 518 -2.45 2.69 -10.21
N GLU A 519 -1.89 2.70 -9.00
CA GLU A 519 -0.80 1.78 -8.63
C GLU A 519 -1.33 0.46 -8.05
N PRO A 520 -0.90 -0.71 -8.57
CA PRO A 520 -1.33 -2.03 -8.08
C PRO A 520 -1.12 -2.25 -6.58
N ARG A 521 -0.10 -1.61 -5.98
CA ARG A 521 0.16 -1.70 -4.53
C ARG A 521 -1.04 -1.33 -3.65
N TYR A 522 -1.91 -0.41 -4.08
CA TYR A 522 -3.06 0.02 -3.28
C TYR A 522 -4.16 -1.05 -3.11
N VAL A 523 -4.07 -2.18 -3.79
CA VAL A 523 -5.06 -3.27 -3.64
C VAL A 523 -4.47 -4.53 -3.02
N VAL A 524 -3.18 -4.55 -2.70
CA VAL A 524 -2.53 -5.75 -2.13
C VAL A 524 -3.06 -6.10 -0.73
N GLU A 525 -3.59 -5.11 -0.01
CA GLU A 525 -4.23 -5.34 1.28
C GLU A 525 -5.53 -6.12 1.17
N ILE A 526 -6.08 -6.34 -0.02
CA ILE A 526 -7.29 -7.16 -0.22
C ILE A 526 -6.95 -8.67 -0.20
N PHE A 527 -5.72 -9.06 -0.52
CA PHE A 527 -5.33 -10.49 -0.60
C PHE A 527 -5.53 -11.29 0.71
N PRO A 528 -5.27 -10.76 1.92
CA PRO A 528 -5.60 -11.45 3.17
C PRO A 528 -7.09 -11.87 3.27
N LEU A 529 -8.02 -11.03 2.82
CA LEU A 529 -9.45 -11.35 2.80
C LEU A 529 -9.77 -12.43 1.76
N LEU A 530 -9.13 -12.38 0.58
CA LEU A 530 -9.27 -13.42 -0.43
C LEU A 530 -8.69 -14.75 0.03
N ALA A 531 -7.55 -14.75 0.74
CA ALA A 531 -6.97 -15.94 1.35
C ALA A 531 -7.90 -16.52 2.43
N ALA A 532 -8.53 -15.67 3.26
CA ALA A 532 -9.52 -16.11 4.24
C ALA A 532 -10.74 -16.78 3.57
N LEU A 533 -11.32 -16.13 2.56
CA LEU A 533 -12.45 -16.66 1.78
C LEU A 533 -12.07 -17.92 0.99
N GLY A 534 -10.93 -17.89 0.31
CA GLY A 534 -10.36 -19.02 -0.43
C GLY A 534 -10.12 -20.23 0.47
N GLY A 535 -9.66 -20.02 1.70
CA GLY A 535 -9.55 -21.08 2.69
C GLY A 535 -10.90 -21.70 3.05
N ILE A 536 -11.99 -20.93 3.09
CA ILE A 536 -13.34 -21.46 3.30
C ILE A 536 -13.75 -22.38 2.14
N ALA A 537 -13.50 -21.97 0.88
CA ALA A 537 -13.76 -22.79 -0.30
C ALA A 537 -12.90 -24.07 -0.32
N TRP A 538 -11.59 -23.91 -0.19
CA TRP A 538 -10.64 -25.02 -0.24
C TRP A 538 -10.86 -26.01 0.91
N GLY A 539 -11.13 -25.51 2.13
CA GLY A 539 -11.46 -26.34 3.29
C GLY A 539 -12.69 -27.24 3.07
N ARG A 540 -13.68 -26.79 2.28
CA ARG A 540 -14.83 -27.61 1.87
C ARG A 540 -14.44 -28.72 0.89
N ILE A 541 -13.55 -28.44 -0.05
CA ILE A 541 -13.03 -29.43 -1.00
C ILE A 541 -12.26 -30.53 -0.26
N ILE A 542 -11.29 -30.14 0.59
CA ILE A 542 -10.46 -31.08 1.37
C ILE A 542 -11.35 -32.00 2.22
N PHE A 543 -12.36 -31.42 2.88
CA PHE A 543 -13.27 -32.20 3.72
C PHE A 543 -14.13 -33.19 2.90
N SER A 544 -14.59 -32.78 1.72
CA SER A 544 -15.40 -33.64 0.84
C SER A 544 -14.61 -34.83 0.31
N VAL A 545 -13.34 -34.63 -0.06
CA VAL A 545 -12.43 -35.73 -0.48
C VAL A 545 -12.17 -36.70 0.68
N ARG A 546 -11.92 -36.20 1.89
CA ARG A 546 -11.72 -37.07 3.08
C ARG A 546 -12.94 -37.92 3.43
N LEU A 547 -14.16 -37.40 3.25
CA LEU A 547 -15.38 -38.19 3.45
C LEU A 547 -15.54 -39.30 2.41
N LYS A 548 -15.16 -39.05 1.14
CA LYS A 548 -15.27 -40.03 0.06
C LYS A 548 -14.27 -41.18 0.19
N ASN A 549 -13.10 -40.91 0.79
CA ASN A 549 -12.02 -41.88 0.95
C ASN A 549 -12.08 -42.68 2.26
N TRP A 550 -13.08 -42.46 3.12
CA TRP A 550 -13.28 -43.27 4.33
C TRP A 550 -14.23 -44.44 4.01
N PRO A 551 -13.77 -45.70 4.00
CA PRO A 551 -14.67 -46.83 3.79
C PRO A 551 -15.68 -46.84 4.93
N THR A 552 -16.97 -46.75 4.57
CA THR A 552 -18.08 -47.05 5.46
C THR A 552 -17.97 -48.50 5.87
N ARG A 553 -17.22 -48.80 6.95
CA ARG A 553 -17.34 -50.09 7.63
C ARG A 553 -18.76 -50.11 8.21
N PRO A 554 -19.63 -51.05 7.79
CA PRO A 554 -20.92 -51.22 8.45
C PRO A 554 -20.63 -51.61 9.90
N ILE A 555 -21.18 -50.84 10.84
CA ILE A 555 -21.27 -51.23 12.24
C ILE A 555 -22.18 -52.45 12.26
N ARG A 556 -21.62 -53.63 12.52
CA ARG A 556 -22.38 -54.82 12.90
C ARG A 556 -22.59 -54.80 14.40
#